data_AF-D0L892-F1
#
_entry.id   AF-D0L892-F1
#
_cell.length_a   1.000
_cell.length_b   1.000
_cell.length_c   1.000
_cell.angle_alpha   90.00
_cell.angle_beta   90.00
_cell.angle_gamma   90.00
#
_symmetry.space_group_name_H-M   'P 1'
#
loop_
_entity.id
_entity.type
_entity.pdbx_description
1 polymer ?
#
loop_
_entity_poly.entity_id
_entity_poly.type
_entity_poly.pdbx_seq_one_letter_code
_entity_poly.pdbx_strand_id
1 'polypeptide(L)'
;MNPSCVNKVTYAIGQPGRKALFCSHNCSTEYAGHRRRLRAEADELKRQLTAVSASSKDGRRLAERLKHVLWHLERYGGPTSPAADSGT
;
A
#
# COMPACT_ATOMS: atom_id res chain seq x y z
N MET A 1 7.58 -9.62 -4.24
CA MET A 1 8.01 -10.32 -3.03
C MET A 1 7.35 -9.65 -1.84
N ASN A 2 6.58 -10.38 -1.04
CA ASN A 2 6.21 -9.92 0.30
C ASN A 2 7.48 -9.99 1.15
N PRO A 3 8.01 -8.88 1.69
CA PRO A 3 9.19 -8.94 2.55
C PRO A 3 8.98 -9.82 3.81
N SER A 4 7.74 -10.12 4.18
CA SER A 4 7.38 -10.93 5.35
C SER A 4 7.24 -12.43 5.09
N CYS A 5 7.12 -12.89 3.84
CA CYS A 5 6.79 -14.30 3.56
C CYS A 5 7.60 -14.81 2.37
N VAL A 6 8.64 -15.59 2.71
CA VAL A 6 9.64 -16.15 1.77
C VAL A 6 9.04 -17.19 0.82
N ASN A 7 7.86 -17.72 1.11
CA ASN A 7 7.16 -18.66 0.23
C ASN A 7 6.29 -17.92 -0.79
N LYS A 8 6.40 -18.33 -2.06
CA LYS A 8 5.62 -17.80 -3.19
C LYS A 8 4.13 -17.85 -2.86
N VAL A 9 3.61 -16.74 -2.33
CA VAL A 9 2.25 -16.33 -2.58
C VAL A 9 2.17 -16.31 -4.10
N THR A 10 1.41 -17.24 -4.70
CA THR A 10 1.05 -17.20 -6.11
C THR A 10 0.17 -15.99 -6.31
N TYR A 11 0.81 -14.83 -6.35
CA TYR A 11 0.13 -13.65 -6.76
C TYR A 11 -0.27 -13.87 -8.22
N ALA A 12 -1.55 -13.66 -8.52
CA ALA A 12 -1.85 -12.91 -9.71
C ALA A 12 -1.42 -11.45 -9.45
N ILE A 13 -0.11 -11.19 -9.36
CA ILE A 13 0.44 -9.82 -9.36
C ILE A 13 -0.01 -9.28 -10.72
N GLY A 14 -0.99 -8.38 -10.73
CA GLY A 14 -1.53 -7.81 -11.96
C GLY A 14 -3.00 -8.09 -12.27
N GLN A 15 -3.77 -8.74 -11.38
CA GLN A 15 -5.23 -8.84 -11.51
C GLN A 15 -5.92 -7.98 -10.44
N PRO A 16 -6.35 -6.75 -10.78
CA PRO A 16 -7.18 -5.94 -9.90
C PRO A 16 -8.39 -6.76 -9.40
N GLY A 17 -8.68 -6.71 -8.10
CA GLY A 17 -9.87 -7.35 -7.51
C GLY A 17 -9.71 -8.80 -7.00
N ARG A 18 -8.56 -9.45 -7.17
CA ARG A 18 -8.34 -10.79 -6.56
C ARG A 18 -7.80 -10.69 -5.13
N LYS A 19 -8.31 -11.54 -4.23
CA LYS A 19 -7.84 -11.66 -2.84
C LYS A 19 -6.41 -12.19 -2.82
N ALA A 20 -5.56 -11.55 -2.00
CA ALA A 20 -4.20 -12.03 -1.76
C ALA A 20 -4.26 -13.36 -0.99
N LEU A 21 -3.48 -14.35 -1.44
CA LEU A 21 -3.32 -15.63 -0.75
C LEU A 21 -2.13 -15.54 0.22
N PHE A 22 -2.22 -16.18 1.38
CA PHE A 22 -1.14 -16.17 2.36
C PHE A 22 -0.91 -17.60 2.84
N CYS A 23 0.36 -17.97 3.06
CA CYS A 23 0.71 -19.32 3.55
C CYS A 23 0.38 -19.52 5.04
N SER A 24 0.09 -18.44 5.78
CA SER A 24 -0.30 -18.51 7.19
C SER A 24 -1.09 -17.26 7.60
N HIS A 25 -1.79 -17.36 8.74
CA HIS A 25 -2.46 -16.20 9.34
C HIS A 25 -1.46 -15.10 9.73
N ASN A 26 -0.29 -15.46 10.28
CA ASN A 26 0.76 -14.49 10.60
C ASN A 26 1.20 -13.69 9.38
N CYS A 27 1.40 -14.37 8.24
CA CYS A 27 1.71 -13.74 6.96
C CYS A 27 0.64 -12.74 6.50
N SER A 28 -0.64 -13.06 6.70
CA SER A 28 -1.74 -12.15 6.36
C SER A 28 -1.80 -10.93 7.29
N THR A 29 -1.53 -11.12 8.58
CA THR A 29 -1.53 -10.06 9.59
C THR A 29 -0.36 -9.10 9.42
N GLU A 30 0.84 -9.62 9.15
CA GLU A 30 2.01 -8.79 8.84
C GLU A 30 1.82 -8.01 7.55
N TYR A 31 1.28 -8.63 6.51
CA TYR A 31 0.94 -7.95 5.25
C TYR A 31 -0.05 -6.80 5.47
N ALA A 32 -1.13 -7.06 6.22
CA ALA A 32 -2.10 -6.04 6.57
C ALA A 32 -1.47 -4.92 7.41
N GLY A 33 -0.59 -5.27 8.35
CA GLY A 33 0.17 -4.33 9.17
C GLY A 33 1.08 -3.43 8.33
N HIS A 34 1.85 -4.00 7.42
CA HIS A 34 2.73 -3.25 6.53
C HIS A 34 1.93 -2.31 5.60
N ARG A 35 0.82 -2.80 5.02
CA ARG A 35 -0.08 -1.98 4.20
C ARG A 35 -0.69 -0.81 4.99
N ARG A 36 -1.06 -1.02 6.27
CA ARG A 36 -1.53 0.06 7.15
C ARG A 36 -0.44 1.11 7.39
N ARG A 37 0.82 0.69 7.62
CA ARG A 37 1.96 1.61 7.80
C ARG A 37 2.21 2.46 6.56
N LEU A 38 2.21 1.84 5.37
CA LEU A 38 2.37 2.57 4.12
C LEU A 38 1.25 3.59 3.89
N ARG A 39 -0.01 3.27 4.25
CA ARG A 39 -1.11 4.26 4.19
C ARG A 39 -0.90 5.42 5.14
N ALA A 40 -0.54 5.13 6.39
CA ALA A 40 -0.26 6.17 7.38
C ALA A 40 0.90 7.07 6.92
N GLU A 41 1.95 6.50 6.33
CA GLU A 41 3.06 7.27 5.74
C GLU A 41 2.58 8.13 4.56
N ALA A 42 1.76 7.59 3.66
CA ALA A 42 1.22 8.36 2.54
C ALA A 42 0.36 9.55 3.01
N ASP A 43 -0.50 9.34 4.01
CA ASP A 43 -1.36 10.40 4.56
C ASP A 43 -0.54 11.47 5.28
N GLU A 44 0.51 11.07 5.99
CA GLU A 44 1.45 12.01 6.62
C GLU A 44 2.24 12.82 5.59
N LEU A 45 2.76 12.18 4.54
CA LEU A 45 3.45 12.86 3.44
C LEU A 45 2.52 13.84 2.71
N LYS A 46 1.25 13.50 2.51
CA LYS A 46 0.24 14.42 1.96
C LYS A 46 0.04 15.64 2.85
N ARG A 47 -0.11 15.44 4.18
CA ARG A 47 -0.23 16.56 5.13
C ARG A 47 1.00 17.45 5.08
N GLN A 48 2.21 16.89 5.08
CA GLN A 48 3.44 17.67 4.99
C GLN A 48 3.52 18.44 3.67
N LEU A 49 3.10 17.85 2.54
CA LEU A 49 3.04 18.55 1.26
C LEU A 49 2.05 19.72 1.24
N THR A 50 0.97 19.68 2.02
CA THR A 50 0.06 20.85 2.14
C THR A 50 0.69 22.01 2.90
N ALA A 51 1.68 21.75 3.76
CA ALA A 51 2.36 22.76 4.56
C ALA A 51 3.61 23.36 3.90
N VAL A 52 4.13 22.74 2.83
CA VAL A 52 5.40 23.12 2.19
C VAL A 52 5.15 23.50 0.73
N SER A 53 5.80 24.57 0.24
CA SER A 53 5.72 24.95 -1.17
C SER A 53 6.22 23.82 -2.08
N ALA A 54 5.42 23.42 -3.06
CA ALA A 54 5.73 22.33 -3.99
C ALA A 54 6.99 22.58 -4.83
N SER A 55 7.37 23.84 -5.06
CA SER A 55 8.58 24.21 -5.81
C SER A 55 9.87 24.16 -4.97
N SER A 56 9.74 24.10 -3.65
CA SER A 56 10.88 23.98 -2.75
C SER A 56 11.59 22.62 -2.94
N LYS A 57 12.87 22.57 -2.55
CA LYS A 57 13.64 21.31 -2.57
C LYS A 57 12.98 20.24 -1.68
N ASP A 58 12.44 20.66 -0.53
CA ASP A 58 11.77 19.76 0.41
C ASP A 58 10.41 19.29 -0.11
N GLY A 59 9.63 20.18 -0.72
CA GLY A 59 8.36 19.82 -1.39
C GLY A 59 8.57 18.76 -2.48
N ARG A 60 9.59 18.94 -3.34
CA ARG A 60 9.94 17.93 -4.35
C ARG A 60 10.35 16.60 -3.74
N ARG A 61 11.15 16.61 -2.66
CA ARG A 61 11.57 15.39 -1.95
C ARG A 61 10.39 14.65 -1.32
N LEU A 62 9.46 15.38 -0.70
CA LEU A 62 8.25 14.81 -0.12
C LEU A 62 7.32 14.23 -1.20
N ALA A 63 7.19 14.90 -2.35
CA ALA A 63 6.38 14.44 -3.48
C ALA A 63 6.93 13.14 -4.08
N GLU A 64 8.24 13.04 -4.29
CA GLU A 64 8.87 11.81 -4.78
C GLU A 64 8.72 10.66 -3.78
N ARG A 65 8.86 10.94 -2.48
CA ARG A 65 8.64 9.94 -1.43
C ARG A 65 7.19 9.47 -1.39
N LEU A 66 6.22 10.37 -1.52
CA LEU A 66 4.80 10.03 -1.61
C LEU A 66 4.52 9.16 -2.83
N LYS A 67 5.06 9.51 -4.00
CA LYS A 67 4.93 8.71 -5.23
C LYS A 67 5.46 7.29 -5.04
N HIS A 68 6.61 7.14 -4.38
CA HIS A 68 7.17 5.83 -4.07
C HIS A 68 6.26 5.02 -3.14
N VAL A 69 5.74 5.62 -2.07
CA VAL A 69 4.82 4.94 -1.14
C VAL A 69 3.51 4.54 -1.82
N LEU A 70 2.94 5.41 -2.67
CA LEU A 70 1.74 5.11 -3.45
C LEU A 70 1.96 3.95 -4.42
N TRP A 71 3.11 3.93 -5.11
CA TRP A 71 3.51 2.81 -5.97
C TRP A 71 3.61 1.49 -5.18
N HIS A 72 4.17 1.51 -3.97
CA HIS A 72 4.17 0.34 -3.09
C HIS A 72 2.74 -0.08 -2.75
N LEU A 73 1.88 0.85 -2.32
CA LEU A 73 0.48 0.54 -1.95
C LEU A 73 -0.31 -0.10 -3.09
N GLU A 74 -0.14 0.38 -4.32
CA GLU A 74 -0.74 -0.21 -5.52
C GLU A 74 -0.27 -1.66 -5.74
N ARG A 75 1.02 -1.91 -5.51
CA ARG A 75 1.65 -3.22 -5.65
C ARG A 75 1.25 -4.21 -4.53
N TYR A 76 0.83 -3.71 -3.37
CA TYR A 76 0.21 -4.48 -2.27
C TYR A 76 -1.29 -4.81 -2.52
N GLY A 77 -1.73 -4.78 -3.77
CA GLY A 77 -3.11 -5.01 -4.16
C GLY A 77 -3.84 -3.67 -4.20
N GLY A 78 -4.09 -3.24 -5.44
CA GLY A 78 -4.73 -2.00 -5.85
C GLY A 78 -6.09 -1.73 -5.21
N PRO A 79 -6.83 -0.73 -5.74
CA PRO A 79 -7.72 0.13 -5.00
C PRO A 79 -8.56 -0.64 -3.99
N THR A 80 -8.59 -0.13 -2.76
CA THR A 80 -9.66 -0.39 -1.80
C THR A 80 -11.00 -0.10 -2.46
N SER A 81 -11.56 -1.07 -3.17
CA SER A 81 -13.01 -1.12 -3.37
C SER A 81 -13.59 -1.79 -2.14
N PRO A 82 -14.37 -1.06 -1.32
CA PRO A 82 -15.35 -1.70 -0.45
C PRO A 82 -16.45 -2.24 -1.35
N ALA A 83 -16.30 -3.46 -1.83
CA ALA A 83 -17.35 -4.23 -2.48
C ALA A 83 -17.16 -5.69 -2.05
N ALA A 84 -18.07 -6.36 -1.36
CA ALA A 84 -19.43 -6.02 -1.02
C ALA A 84 -19.77 -6.76 0.29
N ASP A 85 -20.36 -6.03 1.24
CA ASP A 85 -21.45 -6.62 2.01
C ASP A 85 -22.57 -6.93 1.01
N SER A 86 -22.74 -8.22 0.72
CA SER A 86 -23.89 -8.83 0.05
C SER A 86 -23.75 -10.30 0.41
N GLY A 87 -24.34 -10.80 1.50
CA GLY A 87 -25.77 -10.74 1.72
C GLY A 87 -26.42 -11.81 0.86
N THR A 88 -26.29 -13.08 1.26
CA THR A 88 -27.34 -14.10 1.18
C THR A 88 -26.99 -15.23 2.13
#